data_AF-A0A812P3N1-F1
#
_entry.id   AF-A0A812P3N1-F1
#
_cell.length_a   1.000
_cell.length_b   1.000
_cell.length_c   1.000
_cell.angle_alpha   90.00
_cell.angle_beta   90.00
_cell.angle_gamma   90.00
#
_symmetry.space_group_name_H-M   'P 1'
#
loop_
_entity.id
_entity.type
_entity.pdbx_description
1 polymer ?
#
loop_
_entity_poly.entity_id
_entity_poly.type
_entity_poly.pdbx_seq_one_letter_code
_entity_poly.pdbx_strand_id
1 'polypeptide(L)' 'MKPAWDKLMEDFENKDVLVADVDCTSNDGKALCEKVGVRGFPTLKYGDPDDLQAYQGAREFDALNTFAKGLERKPIHQ' A
#
# COMPACT_ATOMS: atom_id res chain seq x y z
N MET A 1 9.73 8.95 3.75
CA MET A 1 8.62 8.32 3.01
C MET A 1 7.33 9.11 3.13
N LYS A 2 6.91 9.51 4.34
CA LYS A 2 5.60 10.14 4.59
C LYS A 2 5.14 11.20 3.56
N PRO A 3 5.95 12.21 3.17
CA PRO A 3 5.49 13.20 2.18
C PRO A 3 5.14 12.62 0.80
N ALA A 4 5.88 11.60 0.34
CA ALA A 4 5.59 10.94 -0.93
C ALA A 4 4.35 10.05 -0.83
N TRP A 5 4.11 9.45 0.33
CA TRP A 5 2.93 8.62 0.61
C TRP A 5 1.66 9.46 0.73
N ASP A 6 1.72 10.59 1.45
CA ASP A 6 0.59 11.51 1.61
C ASP A 6 0.13 12.03 0.24
N LYS A 7 1.08 12.46 -0.62
CA LYS A 7 0.77 12.87 -1.99
C LYS A 7 0.19 11.73 -2.85
N LEU A 8 0.65 10.50 -2.64
CA LEU A 8 0.10 9.33 -3.35
C LEU A 8 -1.36 9.07 -2.94
N MET A 9 -1.68 9.19 -1.66
CA MET A 9 -3.07 9.03 -1.18
C MET A 9 -3.99 10.10 -1.79
N GLU A 10 -3.54 11.35 -1.85
CA GLU A 10 -4.28 12.44 -2.53
C GLU A 10 -4.52 12.13 -4.02
N ASP A 11 -3.49 11.66 -4.73
CA ASP A 11 -3.57 11.29 -6.15
C ASP A 11 -4.56 10.11 -6.42
N PHE A 12 -4.95 9.35 -5.40
CA PHE A 12 -5.73 8.11 -5.50
C PHE A 12 -7.06 8.12 -4.73
N GLU A 13 -7.44 9.23 -4.07
CA GLU A 13 -8.64 9.32 -3.22
C GLU A 13 -9.95 8.89 -3.91
N ASN A 14 -10.06 9.11 -5.22
CA ASN A 14 -11.26 8.81 -6.00
C ASN A 14 -10.99 7.79 -7.13
N LYS A 15 -10.11 6.81 -6.88
CA LYS A 15 -9.73 5.79 -7.86
C LYS A 15 -10.03 4.38 -7.37
N ASP A 16 -9.99 3.42 -8.28
CA ASP A 16 -10.27 2.01 -7.98
C ASP A 16 -9.20 1.36 -7.10
N VAL A 17 -8.00 1.95 -7.04
CA VAL A 17 -6.90 1.49 -6.19
C VAL A 17 -6.91 2.29 -4.90
N LEU A 18 -7.19 1.60 -3.78
CA LEU A 18 -7.06 2.15 -2.44
C LEU A 18 -5.59 2.26 -2.04
N VAL A 19 -5.18 3.46 -1.59
CA VAL A 19 -3.89 3.70 -0.95
C VAL A 19 -4.18 4.19 0.47
N ALA A 20 -3.65 3.47 1.47
CA ALA A 20 -3.89 3.79 2.88
C ALA A 20 -2.67 3.46 3.74
N ASP A 21 -2.54 4.14 4.88
CA ASP A 21 -1.65 3.76 5.97
C ASP A 21 -2.42 3.13 7.14
N VAL A 22 -1.72 2.28 7.89
CA VAL A 22 -2.28 1.59 9.07
C VAL A 22 -1.31 1.80 10.22
N ASP A 23 -1.81 2.35 11.34
CA ASP A 23 -1.04 2.43 12.57
C ASP A 23 -1.00 1.06 13.26
N CYS A 24 0.04 0.30 12.96
CA CYS A 24 0.29 -1.01 13.56
C CYS A 24 0.65 -0.98 15.06
N THR A 25 0.79 0.20 15.67
CA THR A 25 1.03 0.35 17.12
C THR A 25 -0.26 0.51 17.90
N SER A 26 -1.37 0.85 17.23
CA SER A 26 -2.71 0.86 17.79
C SER A 26 -3.23 -0.56 18.05
N ASN A 27 -4.18 -0.72 18.99
CA ASN A 27 -4.77 -2.03 19.29
C ASN A 27 -5.45 -2.65 18.06
N ASP A 28 -6.19 -1.85 17.30
CA ASP A 28 -6.94 -2.32 16.13
C ASP A 28 -6.00 -2.61 14.95
N GLY A 29 -5.01 -1.74 14.72
CA GLY A 29 -4.05 -1.89 13.63
C GLY A 29 -3.06 -3.03 13.86
N LYS A 30 -2.67 -3.32 15.11
CA LYS A 30 -1.73 -4.40 15.43
C LYS A 30 -2.21 -5.76 14.90
N ALA A 31 -3.47 -6.12 15.14
CA ALA A 31 -4.02 -7.40 14.69
C ALA A 31 -4.03 -7.52 13.16
N LEU A 32 -4.37 -6.44 12.45
CA LEU A 32 -4.31 -6.39 10.98
C LEU A 32 -2.87 -6.57 10.49
N CYS A 33 -1.92 -5.82 11.05
CA CYS A 33 -0.52 -5.86 10.65
C CYS A 33 0.11 -7.24 10.90
N GLU A 34 -0.23 -7.91 12.01
CA GLU A 34 0.17 -9.30 12.27
C GLU A 34 -0.44 -10.27 11.26
N LYS A 35 -1.76 -10.17 10.99
CA LYS A 35 -2.46 -11.02 10.01
C LYS A 35 -1.79 -10.95 8.63
N VAL A 36 -1.47 -9.74 8.18
CA VAL A 36 -0.84 -9.55 6.87
C VAL A 36 0.68 -9.72 6.94
N GLY A 37 1.28 -10.10 8.08
CA GLY A 37 2.70 -10.43 8.20
C GLY A 37 3.66 -9.23 8.13
N VAL A 38 3.31 -8.09 8.71
CA VAL A 38 4.23 -6.96 8.92
C VAL A 38 5.13 -7.26 10.12
N ARG A 39 6.45 -7.20 9.91
CA ARG A 39 7.47 -7.54 10.94
C ARG A 39 8.36 -6.37 11.35
N GLY A 40 8.20 -5.22 10.69
CA GLY A 40 8.99 -4.02 10.93
C GLY A 40 8.45 -2.83 10.13
N PHE A 41 8.83 -1.62 10.53
CA PHE A 41 8.31 -0.39 9.93
C PHE A 41 9.43 0.45 9.30
N PRO A 42 9.16 1.16 8.18
CA PRO A 42 7.96 1.07 7.35
C PRO A 42 8.01 -0.14 6.40
N THR A 43 6.89 -0.87 6.31
CA THR A 43 6.65 -1.95 5.33
C THR A 43 5.55 -1.52 4.37
N LEU A 44 5.78 -1.69 3.06
CA LEU A 44 4.81 -1.41 2.02
C LEU A 44 4.33 -2.73 1.40
N LYS A 45 3.01 -2.86 1.20
CA LYS A 45 2.38 -4.01 0.57
C LYS A 45 1.36 -3.58 -0.48
N TYR A 46 1.08 -4.46 -1.42
CA TYR A 46 0.15 -4.24 -2.52
C TYR A 46 -0.50 -5.56 -2.95
N GLY A 47 -1.64 -5.47 -3.65
CA GLY A 47 -2.33 -6.63 -4.20
C GLY A 47 -3.73 -6.78 -3.61
N ASP A 48 -4.26 -8.00 -3.70
CA ASP A 48 -5.54 -8.35 -3.11
C ASP A 48 -5.43 -8.32 -1.57
N PRO A 49 -6.46 -7.87 -0.83
CA PRO A 49 -6.44 -7.86 0.64
C PRO A 49 -6.15 -9.22 1.29
N ASP A 50 -6.49 -10.33 0.61
CA ASP A 50 -6.22 -11.68 1.07
C ASP A 50 -4.87 -12.24 0.59
N ASP A 51 -4.20 -11.59 -0.37
CA ASP A 51 -2.88 -11.99 -0.91
C ASP A 51 -1.92 -10.79 -1.13
N LEU A 52 -1.67 -10.06 -0.07
CA LEU A 52 -0.78 -8.90 -0.10
C LEU A 52 0.70 -9.27 -0.29
N GLN A 53 1.29 -8.76 -1.37
CA GLN A 53 2.69 -8.92 -1.72
C GLN A 53 3.54 -7.78 -1.16
N ALA A 54 4.81 -8.06 -0.85
CA ALA A 54 5.76 -7.03 -0.41
C ALA A 54 6.18 -6.13 -1.58
N TYR A 55 6.07 -4.82 -1.40
CA TYR A 55 6.61 -3.85 -2.36
C TYR A 55 8.12 -3.67 -2.15
N GLN A 56 8.91 -4.00 -3.17
CA GLN A 56 10.38 -3.89 -3.16
C GLN A 56 10.91 -2.77 -4.07
N GLY A 57 10.02 -1.97 -4.67
CA GLY A 57 10.41 -0.87 -5.54
C GLY A 57 10.89 0.38 -4.78
N ALA A 58 11.24 1.40 -5.56
CA ALA A 58 11.70 2.69 -5.05
C ALA A 58 10.54 3.44 -4.35
N ARG A 59 10.84 4.17 -3.26
CA ARG A 59 9.81 4.74 -2.35
C ARG A 59 9.59 6.24 -2.55
N GLU A 60 10.10 6.77 -3.66
CA GLU A 60 9.89 8.11 -4.17
C GLU A 60 8.53 8.19 -4.86
N PHE A 61 7.92 9.38 -4.84
CA PHE A 61 6.56 9.59 -5.35
C PHE A 61 6.37 9.07 -6.79
N ASP A 62 7.28 9.38 -7.71
CA ASP A 62 7.14 9.01 -9.12
C ASP A 62 7.13 7.48 -9.33
N ALA A 63 7.95 6.75 -8.57
CA ALA A 63 8.02 5.30 -8.62
C ALA A 63 6.75 4.65 -8.04
N LEU A 64 6.29 5.16 -6.90
CA LEU A 64 5.06 4.70 -6.26
C LEU A 64 3.82 4.98 -7.14
N ASN A 65 3.72 6.19 -7.70
CA ASN A 65 2.61 6.59 -8.56
C ASN A 65 2.57 5.76 -9.85
N THR A 66 3.73 5.55 -10.48
CA THR A 66 3.84 4.69 -11.67
C THR A 66 3.40 3.25 -11.36
N PHE A 67 3.82 2.72 -10.21
CA PHE A 67 3.44 1.38 -9.79
C PHE A 67 1.93 1.26 -9.52
N ALA A 68 1.36 2.18 -8.73
CA ALA A 68 -0.06 2.17 -8.37
C ALA A 68 -0.98 2.33 -9.61
N LYS A 69 -0.63 3.21 -10.56
CA LYS A 69 -1.30 3.29 -11.89
C LYS A 69 -1.18 2.00 -12.72
N GLY A 70 -0.16 1.20 -12.45
CA GLY A 70 -0.01 -0.13 -13.04
C GLY A 70 -1.03 -1.14 -12.51
N LEU A 71 -1.45 -0.99 -11.25
CA LEU A 71 -2.42 -1.88 -10.60
C LEU A 71 -3.84 -1.68 -11.15
N GLU A 72 -4.23 -0.44 -11.45
CA GLU A 72 -5.53 -0.10 -12.06
C GLU A 72 -5.80 -0.84 -13.39
N ARG A 73 -4.74 -1.22 -14.09
CA ARG A 73 -4.82 -1.80 -15.44
C ARG A 73 -4.87 -3.33 -15.46
N LYS A 74 -4.67 -4.00 -14.32
CA LYS A 74 -4.70 -5.47 -14.25
C LYS A 74 -6.08 -5.96 -13.82
N PRO A 75 -6.79 -6.77 -14.62
CA PRO A 75 -8.00 -7.45 -14.15
C PRO A 75 -7.64 -8.34 -12.96
N ILE A 76 -8.46 -8.32 -11.91
CA ILE A 76 -8.29 -9.07 -10.64
C ILE A 76 -8.50 -10.58 -10.84
N HIS A 77 -8.27 -11.13 -12.04
CA HIS A 77 -8.45 -12.55 -12.36
C HIS A 77 -7.21 -13.06 -13.10
N GLN A 78 -6.24 -13.56 -12.35
CA GLN A 78 -5.35 -14.64 -12.78
C GLN A 78 -5.20 -15.66 -11.66
#